data_AF-A0A084EW90-F1
#
_entry.id   AF-A0A084EW90-F1
#
_cell.length_a   1.000
_cell.length_b   1.000
_cell.length_c   1.000
_cell.angle_alpha   90.00
_cell.angle_beta   90.00
_cell.angle_gamma   90.00
#
_symmetry.space_group_name_H-M   'P 1'
#
loop_
_entity.id
_entity.type
_entity.pdbx_description
1 polymer ?
#
loop_
_entity_poly.entity_id
_entity_poly.type
_entity_poly.pdbx_seq_one_letter_code
_entity_poly.pdbx_strand_id
1 'polypeptide(L)'
;MKSKINNQVTKKHKPKQNVYVLDKHLRTKKGLVWSWSTIFVVLLLLSIGFGLCLHFLNPIHLNLQEQFIIAQNDDLVKPIKIMVYTGFALLFVPLLFLLGCWITGINGLHASVLFHAFVWFFYSLAFLLFIICLCLNISVHIYY
;
A
#
# COMPACT_ATOMS: atom_id res chain seq x y z
N MET A 1 -51.98 46.99 6.48
CA MET A 1 -51.73 45.61 6.02
C MET A 1 -50.30 45.51 5.52
N LYS A 2 -49.34 45.12 6.38
CA LYS A 2 -47.92 44.96 6.00
C LYS A 2 -47.51 43.51 6.24
N SER A 3 -47.19 42.83 5.14
CA SER A 3 -46.80 41.42 5.07
C SER A 3 -45.54 41.16 5.90
N LYS A 4 -45.60 40.18 6.82
CA LYS A 4 -44.44 39.63 7.52
C LYS A 4 -43.71 38.70 6.57
N ILE A 5 -42.58 39.16 6.03
CA ILE A 5 -41.64 38.32 5.28
C ILE A 5 -40.97 37.38 6.28
N ASN A 6 -41.22 36.09 6.07
CA ASN A 6 -40.76 34.99 6.87
C ASN A 6 -39.26 34.77 6.59
N ASN A 7 -38.39 35.19 7.52
CA ASN A 7 -36.97 34.87 7.46
C ASN A 7 -36.78 33.38 7.74
N GLN A 8 -36.82 32.56 6.69
CA GLN A 8 -36.26 31.22 6.74
C GLN A 8 -34.75 31.37 6.93
N VAL A 9 -34.31 31.22 8.18
CA VAL A 9 -32.90 31.06 8.54
C VAL A 9 -32.40 29.84 7.79
N THR A 10 -31.66 30.09 6.70
CA THR A 10 -30.89 29.08 5.97
C THR A 10 -30.06 28.30 6.99
N LYS A 11 -30.41 27.02 7.18
CA LYS A 11 -29.59 26.07 7.92
C LYS A 11 -28.21 26.04 7.26
N LYS A 12 -27.21 26.72 7.85
CA LYS A 12 -25.81 26.60 7.46
C LYS A 12 -25.41 25.14 7.66
N HIS A 13 -25.34 24.38 6.56
CA HIS A 13 -24.67 23.10 6.54
C HIS A 13 -23.22 23.33 7.00
N LYS A 14 -22.87 22.89 8.21
CA LYS A 14 -21.47 22.87 8.66
C LYS A 14 -20.70 21.97 7.70
N PRO A 15 -19.66 22.46 6.99
CA PRO A 15 -18.87 21.60 6.12
C PRO A 15 -18.13 20.57 6.98
N LYS A 16 -18.18 19.30 6.56
CA LYS A 16 -17.51 18.16 7.21
C LYS A 16 -16.03 18.48 7.44
N GLN A 17 -15.67 18.71 8.70
CA GLN A 17 -14.41 19.34 9.12
C GLN A 17 -13.17 18.45 8.92
N ASN A 18 -13.33 17.12 8.83
CA ASN A 18 -12.21 16.17 8.76
C ASN A 18 -11.51 16.12 7.39
N VAL A 19 -12.20 16.38 6.28
CA VAL A 19 -11.58 16.35 4.94
C VAL A 19 -10.60 17.51 4.76
N TYR A 20 -10.85 18.64 5.43
CA TYR A 20 -10.01 19.83 5.33
C TYR A 20 -8.66 19.69 6.03
N VAL A 21 -8.51 18.80 7.02
CA VAL A 21 -7.27 18.70 7.80
C VAL A 21 -6.16 17.99 7.02
N LEU A 22 -6.46 16.87 6.37
CA LEU A 22 -5.48 16.13 5.57
C LEU A 22 -5.09 16.91 4.32
N ASP A 23 -6.07 17.51 3.64
CA ASP A 23 -5.82 18.32 2.44
C ASP A 23 -4.98 19.57 2.79
N LYS A 24 -5.23 20.20 3.95
CA LYS A 24 -4.38 21.28 4.46
C LYS A 24 -2.99 20.79 4.86
N HIS A 25 -2.85 19.60 5.43
CA HIS A 25 -1.55 19.02 5.82
C HIS A 25 -0.67 18.73 4.60
N LEU A 26 -1.23 18.08 3.57
CA LEU A 26 -0.53 17.74 2.32
C LEU A 26 -0.15 18.98 1.48
N ARG A 27 -0.87 20.09 1.63
CA ARG A 27 -0.50 21.37 1.00
C ARG A 27 0.65 22.09 1.69
N THR A 28 1.03 21.70 2.91
CA THR A 28 2.23 22.24 3.55
C THR A 28 3.47 21.45 3.15
N LYS A 29 4.58 22.15 2.82
CA LYS A 29 5.85 21.49 2.44
C LYS A 29 6.30 20.45 3.48
N LYS A 30 6.14 20.75 4.77
CA LYS A 30 6.50 19.83 5.87
C LYS A 30 5.59 18.60 5.90
N GLY A 31 4.27 18.77 5.81
CA GLY A 31 3.32 17.65 5.85
C GLY A 31 3.44 16.74 4.62
N LEU A 32 3.69 17.33 3.44
CA LEU A 32 3.95 16.57 2.22
C LEU A 32 5.20 15.70 2.33
N VAL A 33 6.31 16.27 2.82
CA VAL A 33 7.56 15.50 3.05
C VAL A 33 7.31 14.38 4.05
N TRP A 34 6.64 14.66 5.17
CA TRP A 34 6.38 13.65 6.20
C TRP A 34 5.49 12.51 5.69
N SER A 35 4.46 12.83 4.90
CA SER A 35 3.60 11.85 4.24
C SER A 35 4.40 10.93 3.30
N TRP A 36 5.22 11.51 2.43
CA TRP A 36 6.07 10.74 1.51
C TRP A 36 7.17 9.95 2.20
N SER A 37 7.77 10.48 3.27
CA SER A 37 8.71 9.72 4.11
C SER A 37 8.03 8.51 4.75
N THR A 38 6.79 8.66 5.21
CA THR A 38 6.01 7.54 5.77
C THR A 38 5.72 6.49 4.70
N ILE A 39 5.27 6.91 3.51
CA ILE A 39 5.05 6.01 2.36
C ILE A 39 6.35 5.26 2.02
N PHE A 40 7.48 5.95 1.97
CA PHE A 40 8.77 5.36 1.66
C PHE A 40 9.22 4.32 2.70
N VAL A 41 9.04 4.62 4.00
CA VAL A 41 9.37 3.67 5.07
C VAL A 41 8.50 2.41 4.98
N VAL A 42 7.18 2.56 4.76
CA VAL A 42 6.26 1.43 4.61
C VAL A 42 6.61 0.60 3.37
N LEU A 43 6.93 1.25 2.25
CA LEU A 43 7.39 0.60 1.03
C LEU A 43 8.64 -0.26 1.29
N LEU A 44 9.63 0.30 1.96
CA LEU A 44 10.89 -0.39 2.27
C LEU A 44 10.65 -1.60 3.18
N LEU A 45 9.86 -1.43 4.25
CA LEU A 45 9.52 -2.52 5.17
C LEU A 45 8.79 -3.68 4.48
N LEU A 46 7.76 -3.37 3.68
CA LEU A 46 7.02 -4.39 2.95
C LEU A 46 7.88 -5.06 1.86
N SER A 47 8.75 -4.30 1.19
CA SER A 47 9.66 -4.84 0.18
C SER A 47 10.67 -5.81 0.78
N ILE A 48 11.24 -5.46 1.94
CA ILE A 48 12.12 -6.36 2.70
C ILE A 48 11.34 -7.61 3.13
N GLY A 49 10.13 -7.45 3.67
CA GLY A 49 9.28 -8.57 4.09
C GLY A 49 9.02 -9.56 2.96
N PHE A 50 8.54 -9.08 1.81
CA PHE A 50 8.33 -9.92 0.62
C PHE A 50 9.63 -10.53 0.10
N GLY A 51 10.74 -9.77 0.15
CA GLY A 51 12.06 -10.27 -0.23
C GLY A 51 12.51 -11.45 0.64
N LEU A 52 12.28 -11.36 1.95
CA LEU A 52 12.55 -12.46 2.88
C LEU A 52 11.66 -13.67 2.59
N CYS A 53 10.37 -13.49 2.30
CA CYS A 53 9.51 -14.60 1.87
C CYS A 53 10.07 -15.30 0.62
N LEU A 54 10.56 -14.58 -0.38
CA LEU A 54 11.19 -15.21 -1.55
C LEU A 54 12.50 -15.91 -1.19
N HIS A 55 13.31 -15.32 -0.32
CA HIS A 55 14.57 -15.90 0.12
C HIS A 55 14.36 -17.29 0.72
N PHE A 56 13.39 -17.44 1.63
CA PHE A 56 13.04 -18.73 2.24
C PHE A 56 12.32 -19.71 1.32
N LEU A 57 11.91 -19.30 0.11
CA LEU A 57 11.30 -20.19 -0.88
C LEU A 57 12.26 -20.56 -2.01
N ASN A 58 13.47 -20.01 -2.02
CA ASN A 58 14.46 -20.27 -3.06
C ASN A 58 15.49 -21.29 -2.55
N PRO A 59 15.52 -22.53 -3.10
CA PRO A 59 16.39 -23.59 -2.60
C PRO A 59 17.89 -23.22 -2.66
N ILE A 60 18.30 -22.36 -3.60
CA ILE A 60 19.70 -21.94 -3.77
C ILE A 60 20.25 -21.25 -2.50
N HIS A 61 19.38 -20.63 -1.70
CA HIS A 61 19.79 -19.88 -0.51
C HIS A 61 19.72 -20.66 0.79
N LEU A 62 19.37 -21.96 0.72
CA LEU A 62 18.97 -22.74 1.87
C LEU A 62 19.84 -23.97 2.05
N ASN A 63 19.85 -24.51 3.27
CA ASN A 63 20.59 -25.72 3.60
C ASN A 63 19.92 -26.96 2.97
N LEU A 64 20.65 -28.07 2.84
CA LEU A 64 20.17 -29.32 2.23
C LEU A 64 18.81 -29.80 2.77
N GLN A 65 18.57 -29.70 4.08
CA GLN A 65 17.31 -30.07 4.70
C GLN A 65 16.16 -29.17 4.25
N GLU A 66 16.37 -27.85 4.22
CA GLU A 66 15.36 -26.88 3.80
C GLU A 66 15.09 -26.94 2.29
N GLN A 67 16.11 -27.26 1.49
CA GLN A 67 15.96 -27.55 0.06
C GLN A 67 15.04 -28.75 -0.17
N PHE A 68 15.22 -29.82 0.62
CA PHE A 68 14.34 -30.98 0.59
C PHE A 68 12.90 -30.57 0.96
N ILE A 69 12.75 -29.78 2.04
CA ILE A 69 11.45 -29.26 2.51
C ILE A 69 10.67 -28.55 1.40
N ILE A 70 11.37 -27.71 0.65
CA ILE A 70 10.76 -26.95 -0.44
C ILE A 70 10.45 -27.84 -1.65
N ALA A 71 11.30 -28.83 -1.94
CA ALA A 71 11.13 -29.70 -3.09
C ALA A 71 9.90 -30.61 -2.97
N GLN A 72 9.56 -31.15 -1.80
CA GLN A 72 8.35 -31.96 -1.62
C GLN A 72 7.08 -31.11 -1.63
N ASN A 73 7.18 -29.83 -1.26
CA ASN A 73 6.07 -28.87 -1.21
C ASN A 73 6.02 -27.95 -2.44
N ASP A 74 6.61 -28.35 -3.57
CA ASP A 74 6.74 -27.49 -4.76
C ASP A 74 5.38 -26.95 -5.27
N ASP A 75 4.31 -27.75 -5.15
CA ASP A 75 2.94 -27.38 -5.52
C ASP A 75 2.39 -26.21 -4.68
N LEU A 76 2.85 -26.04 -3.44
CA LEU A 76 2.50 -24.93 -2.57
C LEU A 76 3.49 -23.76 -2.71
N VAL A 77 4.76 -24.04 -2.97
CA VAL A 77 5.81 -23.02 -3.11
C VAL A 77 5.60 -22.14 -4.34
N LYS A 78 5.22 -22.72 -5.49
CA LYS A 78 4.93 -21.98 -6.73
C LYS A 78 3.86 -20.89 -6.55
N PRO A 79 2.64 -21.20 -6.05
CA PRO A 79 1.62 -20.17 -5.85
C PRO A 79 2.05 -19.13 -4.82
N ILE A 80 2.78 -19.49 -3.75
CA ILE A 80 3.30 -18.49 -2.81
C ILE A 80 4.25 -17.51 -3.52
N LYS A 81 5.17 -17.99 -4.38
CA LYS A 81 6.06 -17.12 -5.17
C LYS A 81 5.27 -16.16 -6.05
N ILE A 82 4.22 -16.64 -6.73
CA ILE A 82 3.33 -15.79 -7.55
C ILE A 82 2.65 -14.72 -6.70
N MET A 83 2.15 -15.08 -5.52
CA MET A 83 1.54 -14.14 -4.59
C MET A 83 2.54 -13.08 -4.12
N VAL A 84 3.77 -13.47 -3.82
CA VAL A 84 4.84 -12.51 -3.44
C VAL A 84 5.15 -11.55 -4.60
N TYR A 85 5.29 -12.04 -5.84
CA TYR A 85 5.48 -11.16 -7.00
C TYR A 85 4.29 -10.22 -7.23
N THR A 86 3.07 -10.71 -7.03
CA THR A 86 1.86 -9.88 -7.09
C THR A 86 1.90 -8.80 -6.00
N GLY A 87 2.37 -9.15 -4.80
CA GLY A 87 2.59 -8.19 -3.70
C GLY A 87 3.56 -7.08 -4.07
N PHE A 88 4.71 -7.42 -4.67
CA PHE A 88 5.63 -6.43 -5.21
C PHE A 88 4.98 -5.55 -6.28
N ALA A 89 4.23 -6.14 -7.22
CA ALA A 89 3.51 -5.36 -8.23
C ALA A 89 2.56 -4.34 -7.58
N LEU A 90 1.79 -4.74 -6.57
CA LEU A 90 0.90 -3.83 -5.83
C LEU A 90 1.65 -2.67 -5.16
N LEU A 91 2.85 -2.91 -4.62
CA LEU A 91 3.67 -1.86 -4.01
C LEU A 91 4.20 -0.85 -5.04
N PHE A 92 4.63 -1.32 -6.20
CA PHE A 92 5.28 -0.48 -7.21
C PHE A 92 4.30 0.16 -8.20
N VAL A 93 3.11 -0.39 -8.42
CA VAL A 93 2.10 0.17 -9.35
C VAL A 93 1.80 1.66 -9.08
N PRO A 94 1.52 2.11 -7.84
CA PRO A 94 1.30 3.53 -7.57
C PRO A 94 2.50 4.42 -7.89
N LEU A 95 3.72 3.92 -7.68
CA LEU A 95 4.96 4.66 -7.97
C LEU A 95 5.20 4.76 -9.48
N LEU A 96 4.97 3.68 -10.21
CA LEU A 96 5.06 3.66 -11.68
C LEU A 96 4.02 4.59 -12.29
N PHE A 97 2.80 4.62 -11.74
CA PHE A 97 1.78 5.58 -12.16
C PHE A 97 2.22 7.02 -11.91
N LEU A 98 2.77 7.33 -10.73
CA LEU A 98 3.30 8.66 -10.45
C LEU A 98 4.43 9.05 -11.41
N LEU A 99 5.34 8.13 -11.69
CA LEU A 99 6.43 8.32 -12.64
C LEU A 99 5.90 8.60 -14.05
N GLY A 100 4.88 7.85 -14.51
CA GLY A 100 4.22 8.08 -15.79
C GLY A 100 3.53 9.45 -15.87
N CYS A 101 2.86 9.87 -14.80
CA CYS A 101 2.28 11.21 -14.69
C CYS A 101 3.36 12.30 -14.73
N TRP A 102 4.51 12.08 -14.09
CA TRP A 102 5.63 13.01 -14.15
C TRP A 102 6.21 13.15 -15.56
N ILE A 103 6.42 12.03 -16.26
CA ILE A 103 6.91 12.01 -17.66
C ILE A 103 5.94 12.74 -18.60
N THR A 104 4.64 12.61 -18.38
CA THR A 104 3.58 13.24 -19.20
C THR A 104 3.29 14.70 -18.83
N GLY A 105 3.98 15.26 -17.81
CA GLY A 105 3.85 16.65 -17.40
C GLY A 105 2.68 16.93 -16.45
N ILE A 106 2.01 15.91 -15.92
CA ILE A 106 0.95 16.05 -14.91
C ILE A 106 1.60 16.32 -13.55
N ASN A 107 1.83 17.59 -13.27
CA ASN A 107 2.46 18.05 -12.03
C ASN A 107 1.45 18.19 -10.87
N GLY A 108 1.90 17.92 -9.64
CA GLY A 108 1.10 18.11 -8.42
C GLY A 108 0.27 16.90 -7.98
N LEU A 109 0.22 15.81 -8.76
CA LEU A 109 -0.45 14.56 -8.35
C LEU A 109 0.10 14.01 -7.03
N HIS A 110 1.40 14.15 -6.81
CA HIS A 110 2.08 13.75 -5.57
C HIS A 110 1.56 14.48 -4.32
N ALA A 111 0.85 15.60 -4.45
CA ALA A 111 0.24 16.34 -3.33
C ALA A 111 -1.28 16.10 -3.22
N SER A 112 -1.86 15.33 -4.13
CA SER A 112 -3.29 15.03 -4.14
C SER A 112 -3.68 14.04 -3.03
N VAL A 113 -4.73 14.36 -2.28
CA VAL A 113 -5.32 13.46 -1.28
C VAL A 113 -5.81 12.16 -1.93
N LEU A 114 -6.43 12.25 -3.10
CA LEU A 114 -6.94 11.07 -3.82
C LEU A 114 -5.81 10.12 -4.21
N PHE A 115 -4.68 10.69 -4.63
CA PHE A 115 -3.51 9.87 -4.98
C PHE A 115 -2.88 9.22 -3.75
N HIS A 116 -2.81 9.92 -2.61
CA HIS A 116 -2.38 9.32 -1.36
C HIS A 116 -3.33 8.19 -0.91
N ALA A 117 -4.64 8.40 -1.00
CA ALA A 117 -5.62 7.36 -0.70
C ALA A 117 -5.45 6.14 -1.62
N PHE A 118 -5.16 6.37 -2.90
CA PHE A 118 -4.84 5.32 -3.87
C PHE A 118 -3.58 4.54 -3.47
N VAL A 119 -2.48 5.22 -3.10
CA VAL A 119 -1.26 4.57 -2.58
C VAL A 119 -1.57 3.71 -1.35
N TRP A 120 -2.27 4.26 -0.37
CA TRP A 120 -2.61 3.55 0.87
C TRP A 120 -3.52 2.35 0.64
N PHE A 121 -4.44 2.43 -0.32
CA PHE A 121 -5.27 1.29 -0.71
C PHE A 121 -4.43 0.13 -1.25
N PHE A 122 -3.51 0.41 -2.18
CA PHE A 122 -2.60 -0.60 -2.72
C PHE A 122 -1.67 -1.17 -1.65
N TYR A 123 -1.16 -0.34 -0.75
CA TYR A 123 -0.28 -0.80 0.33
C TYR A 123 -1.03 -1.65 1.36
N SER A 124 -2.30 -1.33 1.61
CA SER A 124 -3.16 -2.14 2.49
C SER A 124 -3.45 -3.52 1.89
N LEU A 125 -3.70 -3.60 0.58
CA LEU A 125 -3.83 -4.87 -0.14
C LEU A 125 -2.51 -5.67 -0.13
N ALA A 126 -1.39 -5.01 -0.38
CA ALA A 126 -0.07 -5.63 -0.31
C ALA A 126 0.24 -6.15 1.10
N PHE A 127 -0.12 -5.41 2.14
CA PHE A 127 0.06 -5.84 3.53
C PHE A 127 -0.78 -7.07 3.88
N LEU A 128 -2.05 -7.11 3.46
CA LEU A 128 -2.90 -8.30 3.66
C LEU A 128 -2.32 -9.52 2.92
N LEU A 129 -1.86 -9.32 1.69
CA LEU A 129 -1.20 -10.37 0.92
C LEU A 129 0.11 -10.83 1.57
N PHE A 130 0.88 -9.91 2.15
CA PHE A 130 2.10 -10.20 2.89
C PHE A 130 1.82 -11.10 4.10
N ILE A 131 0.79 -10.81 4.89
CA ILE A 131 0.40 -11.67 6.02
C ILE A 131 0.07 -13.08 5.54
N ILE A 132 -0.71 -13.22 4.47
CA ILE A 132 -1.05 -14.54 3.91
C ILE A 132 0.22 -15.27 3.44
N CYS A 133 1.11 -14.58 2.71
CA CYS A 133 2.36 -15.18 2.26
C CYS A 133 3.25 -15.62 3.43
N LEU A 134 3.30 -14.83 4.50
CA LEU A 134 4.07 -15.17 5.71
C LEU A 134 3.49 -16.40 6.41
N CYS A 135 2.17 -16.49 6.56
CA CYS A 135 1.52 -17.68 7.13
C CYS A 135 1.78 -18.94 6.29
N LEU A 136 1.67 -18.84 4.97
CA LEU A 136 1.93 -19.96 4.06
C LEU A 136 3.39 -20.37 4.04
N ASN A 137 4.32 -19.41 4.07
CA ASN A 137 5.75 -19.67 4.15
C ASN A 137 6.08 -20.45 5.43
N ILE A 138 5.57 -20.00 6.58
CA ILE A 138 5.71 -20.74 7.85
C ILE A 138 5.10 -22.14 7.73
N SER A 139 3.92 -22.29 7.10
CA SER A 139 3.27 -23.58 6.91
C SER A 139 4.12 -24.56 6.09
N VAL A 140 4.81 -24.10 5.05
CA VAL A 140 5.73 -24.95 4.25
C VAL A 140 6.85 -25.52 5.10
N HIS A 141 7.35 -24.75 6.07
CA HIS A 141 8.47 -25.16 6.93
C HIS A 141 8.06 -25.95 8.17
N ILE A 142 6.80 -25.85 8.64
CA ILE A 142 6.29 -26.59 9.81
C ILE A 142 5.65 -27.93 9.42
N TYR A 143 4.88 -27.97 8.35
CA TYR A 143 4.12 -29.17 7.96
C TYR A 143 4.92 -30.12 7.07
N TYR A 144 6.22 -30.18 7.32
CA TYR A 144 7.16 -31.12 6.71
C TYR A 144 7.74 -32.06 7.77
#